data_AF-A0A183T3F4-F1
#
_entry.id   AF-A0A183T3F4-F1
#
_cell.length_a   1.000
_cell.length_b   1.000
_cell.length_c   1.000
_cell.angle_alpha   90.00
_cell.angle_beta   90.00
_cell.angle_gamma   90.00
#
_symmetry.space_group_name_H-M   'P 1'
#
loop_
_entity.id
_entity.type
_entity.pdbx_description
1 polymer ?
#
loop_
_entity_poly.entity_id
_entity_poly.type
_entity_poly.pdbx_seq_one_letter_code
_entity_poly.pdbx_strand_id
1 'polypeptide(L)'
;MTDDTLQLTEVWLAFDLVKILHPAQAVRSRVNVVFRLQAEDLENRWVEGAEALGLQNVRGHRTVGGLRISLYNAHTMEDAHIMAQYMLDFRQRYTAGQSSKQFMQPEC
;
A
#
# COMPACT_ATOMS: atom_id res chain seq x y z
N MET A 1 -2.53 -24.38 -6.93
CA MET A 1 -1.51 -23.83 -6.04
C MET A 1 -1.08 -22.52 -6.68
N THR A 2 -1.74 -21.43 -6.28
CA THR A 2 -1.44 -20.09 -6.80
C THR A 2 0.01 -19.76 -6.43
N ASP A 3 0.76 -19.22 -7.38
CA ASP A 3 2.16 -18.90 -7.17
C ASP A 3 2.27 -17.64 -6.32
N ASP A 4 2.32 -17.82 -5.01
CA ASP A 4 2.48 -16.75 -4.02
C ASP A 4 3.69 -15.85 -4.36
N THR A 5 4.68 -16.36 -5.09
CA THR A 5 5.85 -15.59 -5.53
C THR A 5 5.50 -14.46 -6.51
N LEU A 6 4.49 -14.66 -7.37
CA LEU A 6 4.03 -13.64 -8.32
C LEU A 6 3.31 -12.50 -7.60
N GLN A 7 2.46 -12.82 -6.62
CA GLN A 7 1.75 -11.83 -5.79
C GLN A 7 2.72 -10.89 -5.07
N LEU A 8 3.76 -11.48 -4.46
CA LEU A 8 4.78 -10.71 -3.77
C LEU A 8 5.51 -9.76 -4.73
N THR A 9 5.81 -10.23 -5.94
CA THR A 9 6.57 -9.46 -6.92
C THR A 9 5.78 -8.24 -7.39
N GLU A 10 4.49 -8.38 -7.71
CA GLU A 10 3.65 -7.27 -8.14
C GLU A 10 3.49 -6.19 -7.07
N VAL A 11 3.25 -6.61 -5.83
CA VAL A 11 3.14 -5.69 -4.70
C VAL A 11 4.45 -4.95 -4.49
N TRP A 12 5.59 -5.65 -4.45
CA TRP A 12 6.90 -5.03 -4.28
C TRP A 12 7.28 -4.11 -5.45
N LEU A 13 6.89 -4.44 -6.68
CA LEU A 13 7.08 -3.56 -7.85
C LEU A 13 6.26 -2.27 -7.71
N ALA A 14 5.01 -2.35 -7.24
CA ALA A 14 4.22 -1.16 -6.95
C ALA A 14 4.91 -0.29 -5.88
N PHE A 15 5.45 -0.89 -4.82
CA PHE A 15 6.23 -0.18 -3.80
C PHE A 15 7.53 0.43 -4.33
N ASP A 16 8.23 -0.22 -5.26
CA ASP A 16 9.46 0.33 -5.86
C ASP A 16 9.16 1.50 -6.81
N LEU A 17 8.02 1.44 -7.50
CA LEU A 17 7.58 2.51 -8.40
C LEU A 17 7.17 3.76 -7.63
N VAL A 18 6.41 3.58 -6.56
CA VAL A 18 5.98 4.68 -5.68
C VAL A 18 7.18 4.99 -4.78
N LYS A 19 7.85 6.14 -4.92
CA LYS A 19 9.06 6.52 -4.17
C LYS A 19 8.83 6.58 -2.65
N ILE A 20 8.75 5.41 -2.03
CA ILE A 20 8.38 5.17 -0.64
C ILE A 20 9.63 4.67 0.07
N LEU A 21 9.78 5.07 1.33
CA LEU A 21 10.90 4.59 2.13
C LEU A 21 10.61 3.15 2.58
N HIS A 22 11.31 2.17 2.03
CA HIS A 22 11.19 0.74 2.39
C HIS A 22 12.57 0.05 2.42
N PRO A 23 12.69 -1.15 3.01
CA PRO A 23 13.95 -1.90 3.04
C PRO A 23 14.48 -2.26 1.65
N ALA A 24 15.81 -2.42 1.55
CA ALA A 24 16.47 -2.89 0.35
C ALA A 24 15.97 -4.29 -0.06
N GLN A 25 15.93 -4.59 -1.35
CA GLN A 25 15.33 -5.82 -1.89
C GLN A 25 15.86 -7.10 -1.23
N ALA A 26 17.17 -7.17 -0.94
CA ALA A 26 17.82 -8.33 -0.32
C ALA A 26 17.34 -8.65 1.10
N VAL A 27 16.68 -7.71 1.79
CA VAL A 27 16.21 -7.87 3.17
C VAL A 27 14.69 -7.71 3.31
N ARG A 28 13.95 -7.73 2.19
CA ARG A 28 12.49 -7.63 2.20
C ARG A 28 11.87 -8.90 2.77
N SER A 29 10.93 -8.72 3.69
CA SER A 29 10.11 -9.83 4.14
C SER A 29 9.19 -10.28 3.01
N ARG A 30 9.03 -11.60 2.87
CA ARG A 30 8.02 -12.19 1.98
C ARG A 30 6.60 -12.09 2.52
N VAL A 31 6.44 -11.58 3.73
CA VAL A 31 5.19 -11.70 4.50
C VAL A 31 4.72 -10.33 4.99
N ASN A 32 5.64 -9.44 5.34
CA ASN A 32 5.32 -8.13 5.89
C ASN A 32 5.98 -7.03 5.06
N VAL A 33 5.17 -6.21 4.41
CA VAL A 33 5.64 -4.99 3.76
C VAL A 33 5.60 -3.86 4.78
N VAL A 34 6.76 -3.36 5.18
CA VAL A 34 6.86 -2.18 6.05
C VAL A 34 7.40 -1.02 5.22
N PHE A 35 6.71 0.12 5.29
CA PHE A 35 7.05 1.27 4.48
C PHE A 35 6.61 2.59 5.11
N ARG A 36 7.16 3.71 4.63
CA ARG A 36 6.79 5.06 5.12
C ARG A 36 6.55 6.03 3.99
N LEU A 37 5.65 6.98 4.24
CA LEU A 37 5.39 8.10 3.36
C LEU A 37 6.18 9.34 3.83
N GLN A 38 6.29 10.34 2.97
CA GLN A 38 7.10 11.54 3.25
C GLN A 38 6.53 12.43 4.36
N ALA A 39 5.26 12.23 4.74
CA ALA A 39 4.59 12.97 5.79
C ALA A 39 3.57 12.09 6.53
N GLU A 40 3.42 12.31 7.84
CA GLU A 40 2.50 11.55 8.70
C GLU A 40 1.03 11.74 8.28
N ASP A 41 0.66 12.93 7.79
CA ASP A 41 -0.68 13.18 7.23
C ASP A 41 -1.01 12.28 6.03
N LEU A 42 0.01 11.96 5.21
CA LEU A 42 -0.16 11.03 4.11
C LEU A 42 -0.33 9.60 4.62
N GLU A 43 0.38 9.23 5.70
CA GLU A 43 0.19 7.92 6.34
C GLU A 43 -1.23 7.77 6.88
N ASN A 44 -1.78 8.81 7.53
CA ASN A 44 -3.18 8.80 8.00
C ASN A 44 -4.17 8.64 6.85
N ARG A 45 -4.04 9.42 5.76
CA ARG A 45 -4.89 9.31 4.57
C ARG A 45 -4.76 7.95 3.87
N TRP A 46 -3.57 7.37 3.91
CA TRP A 46 -3.33 6.04 3.36
C TRP A 46 -4.05 4.97 4.20
N VAL A 47 -3.99 5.06 5.53
CA VAL A 47 -4.72 4.13 6.41
C VAL A 47 -6.22 4.21 6.16
N GLU A 48 -6.79 5.41 6.05
CA GLU A 48 -8.23 5.60 5.79
C GLU A 48 -8.67 4.96 4.45
N GLY A 49 -7.88 5.14 3.39
CA GLY A 49 -8.19 4.52 2.10
C GLY A 49 -7.97 3.00 2.08
N ALA A 50 -6.98 2.51 2.81
CA ALA A 50 -6.74 1.08 2.97
C ALA A 50 -7.87 0.40 3.75
N GLU A 51 -8.38 1.02 4.81
CA GLU A 51 -9.52 0.52 5.58
C GLU A 51 -10.79 0.41 4.70
N ALA A 52 -11.01 1.35 3.78
CA ALA A 52 -12.11 1.30 2.81
C ALA A 52 -12.00 0.12 1.82
N LEU A 53 -10.79 -0.41 1.61
CA LEU A 53 -10.53 -1.61 0.81
C LEU A 53 -10.52 -2.90 1.65
N GLY A 54 -10.91 -2.82 2.93
CA GLY A 54 -10.88 -3.97 3.84
C GLY A 54 -9.48 -4.32 4.37
N LEU A 55 -8.46 -3.51 4.08
CA LEU A 55 -7.10 -3.71 4.59
C LEU A 55 -7.01 -3.22 6.03
N GLN A 56 -7.16 -4.14 6.98
CA GLN A 56 -7.10 -3.84 8.39
C GLN A 56 -5.70 -4.00 9.00
N ASN A 57 -5.49 -3.37 10.16
CA ASN A 57 -4.25 -3.47 10.94
C ASN A 57 -2.99 -3.00 10.20
N VAL A 58 -3.16 -2.02 9.31
CA VAL A 58 -2.11 -1.52 8.43
C VAL A 58 -1.24 -0.41 9.05
N ARG A 59 -1.68 0.16 10.17
CA ARG A 59 -0.92 1.19 10.89
C ARG A 59 0.31 0.55 11.56
N GLY A 60 1.47 1.17 11.34
CA GLY A 60 2.73 0.77 11.97
C GLY A 60 2.72 0.99 13.48
N HIS A 61 3.78 0.52 14.15
CA HIS A 61 3.87 0.61 15.60
C HIS A 61 3.95 2.08 16.06
N ARG A 62 3.17 2.45 17.09
CA ARG A 62 3.03 3.80 17.67
C ARG A 62 4.35 4.57 17.82
N THR A 63 5.41 3.90 18.28
CA THR A 63 6.71 4.53 18.59
C THR A 63 7.60 4.71 17.37
N VAL A 64 7.36 3.90 16.34
CA VAL A 64 8.23 3.84 15.16
C VAL A 64 7.57 4.60 14.02
N GLY A 65 6.24 4.73 13.98
CA GLY A 65 5.48 5.32 12.87
C GLY A 65 5.45 4.42 11.63
N GLY A 66 4.97 4.94 10.50
CA GLY A 66 4.94 4.19 9.24
C GLY A 66 3.75 3.27 9.10
N LEU A 67 3.82 2.45 8.05
CA LEU A 67 2.77 1.56 7.60
C LEU A 67 3.31 0.13 7.51
N ARG A 68 2.47 -0.84 7.85
CA ARG A 68 2.78 -2.27 7.76
C ARG A 68 1.61 -3.01 7.14
N ILE A 69 1.82 -3.58 5.98
CA ILE A 69 0.88 -4.51 5.36
C ILE A 69 1.38 -5.93 5.60
N SER A 70 0.55 -6.76 6.21
CA SER A 70 0.78 -8.20 6.22
C SER A 70 0.14 -8.76 4.95
N LEU A 71 0.92 -9.44 4.12
CA LEU A 71 0.43 -10.01 2.86
C LEU A 71 -0.49 -11.21 3.08
N TYR A 72 -0.60 -11.69 4.31
CA TYR A 72 -1.73 -12.51 4.74
C TYR A 72 -3.10 -11.83 4.55
N ASN A 73 -3.17 -10.50 4.47
CA ASN A 73 -4.41 -9.77 4.17
C ASN A 73 -4.77 -9.83 2.67
N ALA A 74 -3.84 -10.19 1.78
CA ALA A 74 -4.10 -10.40 0.36
C ALA A 74 -4.25 -11.91 0.13
N HIS A 75 -5.44 -12.42 0.41
CA HIS A 75 -5.73 -13.86 0.35
C HIS A 75 -5.78 -14.38 -1.09
N THR A 76 -5.95 -13.47 -2.06
CA THR A 76 -6.07 -13.77 -3.48
C THR A 76 -5.17 -12.88 -4.34
N MET A 77 -4.93 -13.30 -5.58
CA MET A 77 -4.26 -12.47 -6.60
C MET A 77 -5.01 -11.13 -6.81
N GLU A 78 -6.34 -11.15 -6.66
CA GLU A 78 -7.19 -9.98 -6.84
C GLU A 78 -6.93 -8.95 -5.73
N ASP A 79 -6.79 -9.38 -4.48
CA ASP A 79 -6.43 -8.49 -3.38
C ASP A 79 -5.05 -7.85 -3.58
N ALA A 80 -4.08 -8.62 -4.06
CA ALA A 80 -2.74 -8.11 -4.40
C ALA A 80 -2.82 -7.06 -5.52
N HIS A 81 -3.66 -7.29 -6.53
CA HIS A 81 -3.90 -6.34 -7.62
C HIS A 81 -4.61 -5.07 -7.14
N ILE A 82 -5.66 -5.20 -6.33
CA ILE A 82 -6.38 -4.07 -5.71
C ILE A 82 -5.41 -3.23 -4.88
N MET A 83 -4.53 -3.87 -4.12
CA MET A 83 -3.50 -3.19 -3.33
C MET A 83 -2.49 -2.47 -4.21
N ALA A 84 -1.98 -3.12 -5.26
CA ALA A 84 -1.06 -2.49 -6.20
C ALA A 84 -1.71 -1.28 -6.91
N GLN A 85 -2.97 -1.41 -7.34
CA GLN A 85 -3.72 -0.34 -7.96
C GLN A 85 -3.97 0.82 -6.97
N TYR A 86 -4.34 0.50 -5.73
CA TYR A 86 -4.51 1.49 -4.67
C TYR A 86 -3.22 2.30 -4.43
N MET A 87 -2.07 1.63 -4.42
CA MET A 87 -0.76 2.30 -4.27
C MET A 87 -0.46 3.25 -5.44
N LEU A 88 -0.76 2.84 -6.66
CA LEU A 88 -0.59 3.67 -7.86
C LEU A 88 -1.55 4.88 -7.84
N ASP A 89 -2.80 4.66 -7.52
CA ASP A 89 -3.82 5.70 -7.37
C ASP A 89 -3.44 6.70 -6.28
N PHE A 90 -3.02 6.20 -5.11
CA PHE A 90 -2.60 7.04 -4.00
C PHE A 90 -1.40 7.92 -4.40
N ARG A 91 -0.43 7.34 -5.13
CA ARG A 91 0.70 8.10 -5.69
C ARG A 91 0.25 9.18 -6.65
N GLN A 92 -0.64 8.87 -7.57
CA GLN A 92 -1.16 9.87 -8.53
C GLN A 92 -1.85 11.02 -7.79
N ARG A 93 -2.63 10.70 -6.76
CA ARG A 93 -3.39 11.69 -5.98
C ARG A 93 -2.52 12.57 -5.07
N TYR A 94 -1.43 12.02 -4.52
CA TYR A 94 -0.68 12.68 -3.45
C TYR A 94 0.82 12.91 -3.71
N THR A 95 1.42 12.27 -4.73
CA THR A 95 2.87 12.35 -5.01
C THR A 95 3.18 12.98 -6.37
N ALA A 96 2.28 12.90 -7.35
CA ALA A 96 2.34 13.72 -8.55
C ALA A 96 1.68 15.07 -8.20
N GLY A 97 2.46 16.14 -8.14
CA GLY A 97 2.07 17.39 -7.49
C GLY A 97 0.66 17.91 -7.79
N GLN A 98 -0.05 18.29 -6.72
CA GLN A 98 -1.08 19.34 -6.68
C GLN A 98 -1.89 19.51 -7.99
N SER A 99 -2.91 18.67 -8.24
CA SER A 99 -4.09 19.10 -9.02
C SER A 99 -5.22 18.07 -9.07
N SER A 100 -6.40 18.58 -8.71
CA SER A 100 -7.70 18.27 -9.33
C SER A 100 -8.47 17.02 -8.89
N LYS A 101 -9.39 17.29 -7.95
CA LYS A 101 -10.83 16.96 -7.96
C LYS A 101 -11.31 15.51 -8.14
N GLN A 102 -12.38 15.28 -7.38
CA GLN A 102 -13.47 14.33 -7.59
C GLN A 102 -13.26 12.92 -7.03
N PHE A 103 -13.68 12.81 -5.77
CA PHE A 103 -14.36 11.66 -5.19
C PHE A 103 -15.11 10.83 -6.24
N MET A 104 -14.77 9.54 -6.32
CA MET A 104 -15.67 8.52 -6.82
C MET A 104 -15.98 7.62 -5.64
N GLN A 105 -17.08 7.93 -4.96
CA GLN A 105 -17.77 6.99 -4.11
C GLN A 105 -18.45 5.98 -5.04
N PRO A 106 -18.40 4.66 -4.78
CA PRO A 106 -19.28 3.73 -5.47
C PRO A 106 -20.72 4.10 -5.07
N GLU A 107 -21.50 4.50 -6.05
CA GLU A 107 -22.95 4.65 -5.95
C GLU A 107 -23.61 3.28 -5.65
N CYS A 108 -24.70 3.32 -4.88
CA CYS A 108 -25.52 2.19 -4.41
C CYS A 108 -25.81 1.12 -5.47
#